data_AF-A0A8S0UZ43-F1
#
_entry.id   AF-A0A8S0UZ43-F1
#
_cell.length_a   1.000
_cell.length_b   1.000
_cell.length_c   1.000
_cell.angle_alpha   90.00
_cell.angle_beta   90.00
_cell.angle_gamma   90.00
#
_symmetry.space_group_name_H-M   'P 1'
#
loop_
_entity.id
_entity.type
_entity.pdbx_description
1 polymer ?
#
loop_
_entity_poly.entity_id
_entity_poly.type
_entity_poly.pdbx_seq_one_letter_code
_entity_poly.pdbx_strand_id
1 'polypeptide(L)'
;MMFHGSVRTLIDKEPTGGLVRTHLYYFFMDYLSDFFIGKKLQLPNFRDSLKERGTVQMLTVGREAAIDVQSLVRVLESCAGNSKCYSLTMFQDLLVSTTLSPDDTVNLFTYAVLRLTPQALSSMASSWSYLHKESTACNTSAGAVMANSSPSVDQYYNSGDTSPIGNRSYHVVRPLQHDKWSKGKDGFLVSNIWGAEFGCPIPTSPTIWLKQTEERMYLCAYQLRSLTVILLIPVSSVLDGEQGIAMVKRQILENASLKMFWVEEKLSRGWGGENAYHVSGCRYLLVDGDRNISRASPPGKVTTLTKDSLIALSKLREEVDSEKIRAISGLDHEKDLEVCIRAKNNAWLIARLTRGKELYMVLEKANETLLYASDAVEKFSDRYCNGAFSLE
;
A
#
# COMPACT_ATOMS: atom_id res chain seq x y z
N MET A 1 -13.40 -4.28 14.32
CA MET A 1 -12.33 -3.26 14.16
C MET A 1 -11.27 -3.84 13.24
N MET A 2 -10.73 -3.07 12.29
CA MET A 2 -9.81 -3.57 11.26
C MET A 2 -8.35 -3.67 11.71
N PHE A 3 -7.91 -2.67 12.48
CA PHE A 3 -6.58 -2.63 13.08
C PHE A 3 -6.79 -2.59 14.59
N HIS A 4 -6.22 -3.54 15.33
CA HIS A 4 -6.51 -3.72 16.75
C HIS A 4 -5.47 -3.06 17.68
N GLY A 5 -4.61 -2.20 17.11
CA GLY A 5 -3.44 -1.67 17.81
C GLY A 5 -2.30 -2.70 17.88
N SER A 6 -1.33 -2.45 18.76
CA SER A 6 -0.17 -3.33 18.93
C SER A 6 -0.54 -4.63 19.65
N VAL A 7 0.23 -5.70 19.41
CA VAL A 7 0.10 -6.96 20.17
C VAL A 7 0.25 -6.70 21.66
N ARG A 8 1.20 -5.85 22.07
CA ARG A 8 1.43 -5.47 23.47
C ARG A 8 0.17 -4.88 24.11
N THR A 9 -0.46 -3.91 23.44
CA THR A 9 -1.71 -3.31 23.93
C THR A 9 -2.88 -4.29 24.01
N LEU A 10 -2.90 -5.35 23.20
CA LEU A 10 -3.90 -6.42 23.30
C LEU A 10 -3.61 -7.36 24.47
N ILE A 11 -2.33 -7.67 24.72
CA ILE A 11 -1.90 -8.46 25.89
C ILE A 11 -2.17 -7.70 27.19
N ASP A 12 -1.89 -6.40 27.22
CA ASP A 12 -2.15 -5.57 28.40
C ASP A 12 -3.64 -5.55 28.76
N LYS A 13 -4.53 -5.58 27.75
CA LYS A 13 -5.99 -5.69 27.93
C LYS A 13 -6.43 -7.08 28.35
N GLU A 14 -5.81 -8.12 27.81
CA GLU A 14 -6.11 -9.52 28.17
C GLU A 14 -4.81 -10.33 28.36
N PRO A 15 -4.28 -10.39 29.60
CA PRO A 15 -2.99 -11.03 29.87
C PRO A 15 -2.93 -12.53 29.57
N THR A 16 -4.09 -13.20 29.44
CA THR A 16 -4.18 -14.61 29.04
C THR A 16 -3.70 -14.82 27.59
N GLY A 17 -3.69 -13.76 26.77
CA GLY A 17 -3.33 -13.80 25.36
C GLY A 17 -4.35 -14.49 24.45
N GLY A 18 -5.56 -14.80 24.96
CA GLY A 18 -6.63 -15.44 24.19
C GLY A 18 -6.99 -14.65 22.94
N LEU A 19 -7.31 -13.37 23.11
CA LEU A 19 -7.65 -12.46 22.02
C LEU A 19 -6.55 -12.37 20.95
N VAL A 20 -5.28 -12.25 21.37
CA VAL A 20 -4.14 -12.17 20.46
C VAL A 20 -3.98 -13.45 19.64
N ARG A 21 -4.08 -14.62 20.29
CA ARG A 21 -3.99 -15.91 19.60
C ARG A 21 -5.09 -16.07 18.55
N THR A 22 -6.32 -15.66 18.87
CA THR A 22 -7.44 -15.70 17.92
C THR A 22 -7.23 -14.75 16.74
N HIS A 23 -6.75 -13.53 16.98
CA HIS A 23 -6.43 -12.58 15.89
C HIS A 23 -5.34 -13.11 14.96
N LEU A 24 -4.25 -13.65 15.52
CA LEU A 24 -3.16 -14.23 14.75
C LEU A 24 -3.63 -15.43 13.94
N TYR A 25 -4.41 -16.33 14.55
CA TYR A 25 -4.96 -17.50 13.87
C TYR A 25 -5.75 -17.10 12.61
N TYR A 26 -6.71 -16.18 12.74
CA TYR A 26 -7.50 -15.75 11.58
C TYR A 26 -6.68 -14.97 10.55
N PHE A 27 -5.73 -14.15 10.98
CA PHE A 27 -4.80 -13.48 10.07
C PHE A 27 -4.02 -14.50 9.23
N PHE A 28 -3.44 -15.53 9.87
CA PHE A 28 -2.73 -16.59 9.14
C PHE A 28 -3.66 -17.37 8.22
N MET A 29 -4.88 -17.69 8.65
CA MET A 29 -5.85 -18.39 7.81
C MET A 29 -6.28 -17.56 6.59
N ASP A 30 -6.54 -16.26 6.76
CA ASP A 30 -6.82 -15.34 5.66
C ASP A 30 -5.62 -15.27 4.68
N TYR A 31 -4.42 -15.10 5.23
CA TYR A 31 -3.20 -15.05 4.45
C TYR A 31 -2.93 -16.33 3.66
N LEU A 32 -3.12 -17.50 4.29
CA LEU A 32 -2.94 -18.79 3.64
C LEU A 32 -4.02 -19.04 2.60
N SER A 33 -5.26 -18.65 2.85
CA SER A 33 -6.34 -18.72 1.86
C SER A 33 -5.99 -17.93 0.59
N ASP A 34 -5.48 -16.71 0.76
CA ASP A 34 -4.97 -15.89 -0.34
C ASP A 34 -3.86 -16.61 -1.11
N PHE A 35 -2.93 -17.26 -0.40
CA PHE A 35 -1.85 -18.04 -1.00
C PHE A 35 -2.36 -19.27 -1.77
N PHE A 36 -3.32 -20.02 -1.23
CA PHE A 36 -3.86 -21.25 -1.84
C PHE A 36 -4.66 -20.99 -3.12
N ILE A 37 -5.23 -19.80 -3.31
CA ILE A 37 -5.93 -19.39 -4.55
C ILE A 37 -4.92 -19.10 -5.70
N GLY A 38 -3.64 -19.45 -5.52
CA GLY A 38 -2.60 -19.35 -6.55
C GLY A 38 -1.77 -18.07 -6.47
N LYS A 39 -1.98 -17.23 -5.45
CA LYS A 39 -1.07 -16.12 -5.17
C LYS A 39 0.20 -16.68 -4.54
N LYS A 40 1.21 -16.99 -5.37
CA LYS A 40 2.51 -17.42 -4.86
C LYS A 40 3.02 -16.42 -3.82
N LEU A 41 3.44 -16.92 -2.65
CA LEU A 41 4.34 -16.29 -1.70
C LEU A 41 5.58 -15.87 -2.49
N GLN A 42 5.57 -14.64 -3.00
CA GLN A 42 6.74 -14.07 -3.63
C GLN A 42 7.70 -13.69 -2.52
N LEU A 43 8.59 -14.62 -2.20
CA LEU A 43 9.80 -14.30 -1.46
C LEU A 43 10.55 -13.22 -2.26
N PRO A 44 11.09 -12.19 -1.58
CA PRO A 44 11.89 -11.18 -2.24
C PRO A 44 12.97 -11.88 -3.06
N ASN A 45 13.08 -11.51 -4.33
CA ASN A 45 14.15 -11.99 -5.19
C ASN A 45 14.92 -10.79 -5.76
N PHE A 46 16.06 -11.05 -6.41
CA PHE A 46 16.94 -9.99 -6.95
C PHE A 46 16.26 -9.08 -7.99
N ARG A 47 15.09 -9.44 -8.54
CA ARG A 47 14.31 -8.57 -9.43
C ARG A 47 13.53 -7.50 -8.67
N ASP A 48 13.34 -7.69 -7.37
CA ASP A 48 12.69 -6.73 -6.47
C ASP A 48 13.69 -5.74 -5.85
N SER A 49 14.97 -5.78 -6.25
CA SER A 49 16.02 -4.91 -5.65
C SER A 49 15.83 -3.41 -5.92
N LEU A 50 14.97 -3.03 -6.87
CA LEU A 50 14.50 -1.65 -7.07
C LEU A 50 13.06 -1.45 -6.55
N LYS A 51 12.65 -2.22 -5.55
CA LYS A 51 11.38 -2.05 -4.84
C LYS A 51 11.63 -1.91 -3.34
N GLU A 52 11.02 -0.89 -2.73
CA GLU A 52 11.10 -0.69 -1.29
C GLU A 52 9.84 -1.25 -0.62
N ARG A 53 10.01 -1.96 0.50
CA ARG A 53 8.89 -2.51 1.29
C ARG A 53 8.50 -1.52 2.39
N GLY A 54 7.26 -1.59 2.86
CA GLY A 54 6.79 -0.71 3.93
C GLY A 54 6.70 0.77 3.54
N THR A 55 6.72 1.06 2.24
CA THR A 55 6.55 2.42 1.70
C THR A 55 5.33 2.51 0.82
N VAL A 56 4.88 3.73 0.58
CA VAL A 56 3.76 4.05 -0.28
C VAL A 56 4.24 4.65 -1.59
N GLN A 57 3.68 4.18 -2.70
CA GLN A 57 3.97 4.77 -4.01
C GLN A 57 3.08 6.00 -4.23
N MET A 58 3.70 7.18 -4.25
CA MET A 58 2.98 8.44 -4.43
C MET A 58 2.91 8.87 -5.91
N LEU A 59 1.71 9.22 -6.36
CA LEU A 59 1.46 9.79 -7.68
C LEU A 59 2.11 11.18 -7.78
N THR A 60 2.98 11.35 -8.76
CA THR A 60 3.48 12.69 -9.13
C THR A 60 2.37 13.45 -9.84
N VAL A 61 1.89 14.50 -9.20
CA VAL A 61 0.85 15.38 -9.73
C VAL A 61 1.43 16.72 -10.14
N GLY A 62 0.99 17.26 -11.28
CA GLY A 62 1.31 18.63 -11.68
C GLY A 62 0.71 19.64 -10.70
N ARG A 63 1.30 20.85 -10.63
CA ARG A 63 0.88 21.91 -9.70
C ARG A 63 -0.63 22.16 -9.68
N GLU A 64 -1.24 22.29 -10.86
CA GLU A 64 -2.66 22.53 -11.01
C GLU A 64 -3.52 21.37 -10.47
N ALA A 65 -3.10 20.12 -10.67
CA ALA A 65 -3.80 18.96 -10.13
C ALA A 65 -3.62 18.86 -8.60
N ALA A 66 -2.43 19.22 -8.10
CA ALA A 66 -2.16 19.26 -6.66
C ALA A 66 -3.06 20.26 -5.93
N ILE A 67 -3.29 21.45 -6.51
CA ILE A 67 -4.18 22.47 -5.95
C ILE A 67 -5.62 21.94 -5.85
N ASP A 68 -6.12 21.29 -6.91
CA ASP A 68 -7.48 20.73 -6.90
C ASP A 68 -7.63 19.59 -5.88
N VAL A 69 -6.62 18.73 -5.76
CA VAL A 69 -6.59 17.67 -4.74
C VAL A 69 -6.59 18.26 -3.33
N GLN A 70 -5.77 19.30 -3.07
CA GLN A 70 -5.77 19.99 -1.78
C GLN A 70 -7.13 20.63 -1.49
N SER A 71 -7.75 21.24 -2.51
CA SER A 71 -9.08 21.81 -2.40
C SER A 71 -10.14 20.74 -2.10
N LEU A 72 -10.02 19.55 -2.68
CA LEU A 72 -10.88 18.40 -2.37
C LEU A 72 -10.74 17.97 -0.91
N VAL A 73 -9.51 17.84 -0.40
CA VAL A 73 -9.26 17.50 1.01
C VAL A 73 -9.97 18.48 1.94
N ARG A 74 -9.88 19.79 1.67
CA ARG A 74 -10.59 20.81 2.48
C ARG A 74 -12.11 20.68 2.45
N VAL A 75 -12.69 20.37 1.29
CA VAL A 75 -14.13 20.15 1.18
C VAL A 75 -14.54 18.91 1.97
N LEU A 76 -13.78 17.81 1.87
CA LEU A 76 -14.03 16.59 2.64
C LEU A 76 -13.96 16.84 4.15
N GLU A 77 -12.99 17.63 4.59
CA GLU A 77 -12.86 18.02 5.99
C GLU A 77 -14.11 18.77 6.48
N SER A 78 -14.64 19.69 5.66
CA SER A 78 -15.85 20.45 6.01
C SER A 78 -17.11 19.60 6.10
N CYS A 79 -17.18 18.46 5.38
CA CYS A 79 -18.32 17.53 5.46
C CYS A 79 -18.37 16.74 6.79
N ALA A 80 -17.28 16.70 7.56
CA ALA A 80 -17.27 16.08 8.89
C ALA A 80 -17.64 17.07 10.02
N GLY A 81 -18.07 18.29 9.66
CA GLY A 81 -18.36 19.35 10.61
C GLY A 81 -17.10 19.87 11.31
N ASN A 82 -17.19 20.13 12.62
CA ASN A 82 -16.08 20.64 13.43
C ASN A 82 -15.10 19.55 13.90
N SER A 83 -15.33 18.29 13.50
CA SER A 83 -14.55 17.16 13.97
C SER A 83 -13.26 17.03 13.17
N LYS A 84 -12.13 16.82 13.85
CA LYS A 84 -10.87 16.53 13.16
C LYS A 84 -10.98 15.17 12.47
N CYS A 85 -11.07 15.18 11.15
CA CYS A 85 -11.12 13.99 10.32
C CYS A 85 -9.81 13.82 9.55
N TYR A 86 -9.60 12.61 9.06
CA TYR A 86 -8.42 12.26 8.27
C TYR A 86 -8.85 11.73 6.91
N SER A 87 -8.03 11.96 5.89
CA SER A 87 -8.33 11.49 4.54
C SER A 87 -7.13 10.82 3.88
N LEU A 88 -7.43 9.90 2.99
CA LEU A 88 -6.49 9.23 2.11
C LEU A 88 -7.12 9.16 0.72
N THR A 89 -6.51 9.82 -0.25
CA THR A 89 -6.96 9.84 -1.65
C THR A 89 -5.99 9.06 -2.49
N MET A 90 -6.51 8.10 -3.25
CA MET A 90 -5.77 7.22 -4.14
C MET A 90 -6.31 7.31 -5.56
N PHE A 91 -5.42 7.14 -6.53
CA PHE A 91 -5.76 7.00 -7.94
C PHE A 91 -5.14 5.70 -8.45
N GLN A 92 -5.99 4.77 -8.88
CA GLN A 92 -5.63 3.36 -9.04
C GLN A 92 -5.05 2.83 -7.72
N ASP A 93 -3.82 2.30 -7.76
CA ASP A 93 -3.10 1.80 -6.59
C ASP A 93 -1.98 2.78 -6.16
N LEU A 94 -2.10 4.07 -6.48
CA LEU A 94 -1.13 5.11 -6.12
C LEU A 94 -1.73 6.11 -5.14
N LEU A 95 -0.93 6.53 -4.16
CA LEU A 95 -1.32 7.57 -3.22
C LEU A 95 -1.25 8.94 -3.88
N VAL A 96 -2.31 9.73 -3.79
CA VAL A 96 -2.35 11.11 -4.30
C VAL A 96 -2.17 12.10 -3.16
N SER A 97 -2.87 11.88 -2.04
CA SER A 97 -2.83 12.77 -0.88
C SER A 97 -3.24 12.02 0.39
N THR A 98 -2.70 12.43 1.53
CA THR A 98 -3.07 11.92 2.84
C THR A 98 -2.92 13.01 3.89
N THR A 99 -3.76 12.98 4.91
CA THR A 99 -3.60 13.80 6.13
C THR A 99 -3.21 12.97 7.36
N LEU A 100 -2.94 11.67 7.17
CA LEU A 100 -2.50 10.74 8.22
C LEU A 100 -0.99 10.86 8.49
N SER A 101 -0.53 10.29 9.61
CA SER A 101 0.91 10.07 9.82
C SER A 101 1.47 9.04 8.84
N PRO A 102 2.78 9.07 8.55
CA PRO A 102 3.44 8.09 7.68
C PRO A 102 3.11 6.63 8.04
N ASP A 103 3.15 6.26 9.32
CA ASP A 103 2.84 4.90 9.80
C ASP A 103 1.39 4.50 9.49
N ASP A 104 0.43 5.36 9.82
CA ASP A 104 -0.99 5.08 9.58
C ASP A 104 -1.31 5.11 8.08
N THR A 105 -0.65 5.97 7.31
CA THR A 105 -0.76 6.02 5.84
C THR A 105 -0.32 4.70 5.23
N VAL A 106 0.86 4.16 5.58
CA VAL A 106 1.37 2.89 5.04
C VAL A 106 0.39 1.75 5.31
N ASN A 107 -0.09 1.64 6.54
CA ASN A 107 -1.00 0.57 6.95
C ASN A 107 -2.34 0.64 6.19
N LEU A 108 -2.96 1.83 6.16
CA LEU A 108 -4.24 2.03 5.50
C LEU A 108 -4.12 1.89 3.98
N PHE A 109 -3.07 2.45 3.38
CA PHE A 109 -2.80 2.34 1.95
C PHE A 109 -2.62 0.88 1.54
N THR A 110 -1.81 0.11 2.28
CA THR A 110 -1.59 -1.32 2.00
C THR A 110 -2.90 -2.09 2.03
N TYR A 111 -3.74 -1.84 3.05
CA TYR A 111 -5.06 -2.44 3.13
C TYR A 111 -5.97 -2.00 1.98
N ALA A 112 -5.96 -0.72 1.62
CA ALA A 112 -6.78 -0.18 0.55
C ALA A 112 -6.43 -0.79 -0.80
N VAL A 113 -5.15 -0.89 -1.17
CA VAL A 113 -4.70 -1.58 -2.39
C VAL A 113 -5.13 -3.05 -2.39
N LEU A 114 -5.09 -3.71 -1.22
CA LEU A 114 -5.47 -5.12 -1.11
C LEU A 114 -6.97 -5.38 -1.23
N ARG A 115 -7.82 -4.45 -0.78
CA ARG A 115 -9.25 -4.73 -0.53
C ARG A 115 -10.24 -3.66 -1.00
N LEU A 116 -9.79 -2.41 -1.13
CA LEU A 116 -10.67 -1.25 -1.34
C LEU A 116 -10.49 -0.54 -2.68
N THR A 117 -9.51 -0.87 -3.52
CA THR A 117 -9.37 -0.24 -4.85
C THR A 117 -10.31 -0.90 -5.87
N PRO A 118 -10.66 -0.21 -6.97
CA PRO A 118 -11.49 -0.80 -8.02
C PRO A 118 -10.91 -2.11 -8.58
N GLN A 119 -9.57 -2.19 -8.67
CA GLN A 119 -8.87 -3.41 -9.08
C GLN A 119 -9.04 -4.53 -8.05
N ALA A 120 -8.95 -4.23 -6.75
CA ALA A 120 -9.20 -5.21 -5.71
C ALA A 120 -10.62 -5.77 -5.75
N LEU A 121 -11.62 -4.93 -6.01
CA LEU A 121 -13.05 -5.34 -6.06
C LEU A 121 -13.45 -6.09 -7.33
N SER A 122 -12.83 -5.80 -8.48
CA SER A 122 -13.10 -6.53 -9.72
C SER A 122 -12.38 -7.89 -9.76
N SER A 123 -11.41 -8.11 -8.88
CA SER A 123 -10.52 -9.28 -8.89
C SER A 123 -11.12 -10.59 -8.36
N MET A 124 -12.40 -10.87 -8.57
CA MET A 124 -12.90 -12.26 -8.42
C MET A 124 -12.26 -13.22 -9.45
N ALA A 125 -11.44 -12.72 -10.38
CA ALA A 125 -10.67 -13.51 -11.34
C ALA A 125 -9.33 -12.90 -11.82
N SER A 126 -8.78 -11.84 -11.21
CA SER A 126 -7.51 -11.27 -11.69
C SER A 126 -6.63 -10.74 -10.57
N SER A 127 -5.72 -11.62 -10.15
CA SER A 127 -4.32 -11.38 -9.81
C SER A 127 -3.93 -9.98 -9.30
N TRP A 128 -3.21 -9.97 -8.18
CA TRP A 128 -2.13 -9.00 -7.99
C TRP A 128 -1.12 -9.16 -9.15
N SER A 129 -1.42 -8.56 -10.30
CA SER A 129 -0.58 -8.57 -11.49
C SER A 129 -0.24 -7.16 -11.93
N TYR A 130 0.62 -6.49 -11.15
CA TYR A 130 1.77 -5.82 -11.79
C TYR A 130 2.86 -6.85 -12.16
N LEU A 131 2.64 -8.14 -11.84
CA LEU A 131 3.38 -9.30 -12.34
C LEU A 131 2.49 -10.16 -13.24
N HIS A 132 2.91 -10.28 -14.51
CA HIS A 132 2.37 -11.13 -15.58
C HIS A 132 1.17 -10.59 -16.38
N LYS A 133 1.51 -9.95 -17.50
CA LYS A 133 0.97 -10.37 -18.80
C LYS A 133 2.12 -10.89 -19.65
N GLU A 134 2.41 -12.18 -19.56
CA GLU A 134 3.13 -12.90 -20.60
C GLU A 134 2.81 -14.39 -20.49
N SER A 135 2.06 -14.91 -21.45
CA SER A 135 2.04 -16.32 -21.77
C SER A 135 2.18 -16.44 -23.28
N THR A 136 3.42 -16.64 -23.73
CA THR A 136 3.70 -17.33 -24.99
C THR A 136 4.76 -18.38 -24.69
N ALA A 137 4.24 -19.60 -24.54
CA ALA A 137 4.86 -20.91 -24.77
C ALA A 137 6.34 -21.11 -24.41
N CYS A 138 6.57 -22.00 -23.43
CA CYS A 138 7.47 -23.11 -23.66
C CYS A 138 6.83 -24.42 -23.15
N ASN A 139 6.77 -25.37 -24.06
CA ASN A 139 6.15 -26.68 -23.91
C ASN A 139 6.91 -27.53 -22.90
N THR A 140 6.18 -28.14 -21.97
CA THR A 140 6.37 -29.55 -21.59
C THR A 140 5.07 -30.03 -20.96
N SER A 141 4.38 -30.89 -21.71
CA SER A 141 3.14 -31.57 -21.35
C SER A 141 3.37 -32.61 -20.26
N ALA A 142 2.51 -32.61 -19.23
CA ALA A 142 2.01 -33.81 -18.57
C ALA A 142 0.64 -33.46 -17.97
N GLY A 143 -0.41 -34.11 -18.46
CA GLY A 143 -1.80 -33.75 -18.18
C GLY A 143 -2.33 -34.26 -16.85
N ALA A 144 -3.43 -33.66 -16.39
CA ALA A 144 -4.47 -34.34 -15.64
C ALA A 144 -5.77 -33.50 -15.64
N VAL A 145 -6.75 -34.00 -16.38
CA VAL A 145 -8.18 -34.18 -16.03
C VAL A 145 -8.93 -33.03 -15.35
N MET A 146 -9.94 -32.52 -16.07
CA MET A 146 -11.00 -31.65 -15.55
C MET A 146 -11.80 -32.30 -14.42
N ALA A 147 -12.07 -31.54 -13.36
CA ALA A 147 -13.17 -31.79 -12.45
C ALA A 147 -13.90 -30.48 -12.16
N ASN A 148 -15.18 -30.45 -12.52
CA ASN A 148 -16.11 -29.38 -12.16
C ASN A 148 -16.37 -29.41 -10.66
N SER A 149 -16.27 -28.27 -9.96
CA SER A 149 -16.82 -28.10 -8.62
C SER A 149 -17.42 -26.70 -8.45
N SER A 150 -18.73 -26.64 -8.30
CA SER A 150 -19.51 -25.48 -7.87
C SER A 150 -19.12 -25.02 -6.46
N PRO A 151 -19.33 -23.74 -6.07
CA PRO A 151 -18.94 -23.25 -4.75
C PRO A 151 -19.99 -23.66 -3.71
N SER A 152 -19.65 -24.63 -2.86
CA SER A 152 -20.44 -25.00 -1.68
C SER A 152 -20.15 -24.04 -0.52
N VAL A 153 -21.25 -23.48 0.00
CA VAL A 153 -21.39 -22.59 1.15
C VAL A 153 -20.57 -23.02 2.39
N ASP A 154 -19.98 -22.03 3.06
CA ASP A 154 -19.33 -22.05 4.38
C ASP A 154 -20.18 -22.79 5.44
N GLN A 155 -19.98 -24.10 5.60
CA GLN A 155 -20.65 -24.84 6.70
C GLN A 155 -19.81 -25.93 7.37
N TYR A 156 -18.49 -25.97 7.16
CA TYR A 156 -17.64 -26.94 7.84
C TYR A 156 -16.40 -26.26 8.39
N TYR A 157 -16.40 -25.98 9.70
CA TYR A 157 -15.32 -26.24 10.68
C TYR A 157 -15.79 -25.82 12.09
N ASN A 158 -16.91 -26.39 12.55
CA ASN A 158 -17.17 -26.55 13.98
C ASN A 158 -16.96 -28.04 14.29
N SER A 159 -15.70 -28.46 14.36
CA SER A 159 -15.36 -29.73 14.99
C SER A 159 -15.50 -29.53 16.49
N GLY A 160 -16.47 -30.22 17.08
CA GLY A 160 -16.70 -30.21 18.52
C GLY A 160 -15.58 -30.94 19.24
N ASP A 161 -14.68 -30.19 19.87
CA ASP A 161 -13.78 -30.72 20.89
C ASP A 161 -14.39 -30.49 22.28
N THR A 162 -14.78 -31.60 22.90
CA THR A 162 -15.12 -31.74 24.31
C THR A 162 -13.88 -31.43 25.16
N SER A 163 -13.76 -30.20 25.66
CA SER A 163 -12.93 -29.88 26.84
C SER A 163 -13.64 -28.85 27.73
N PRO A 164 -13.73 -29.06 29.06
CA PRO A 164 -14.54 -28.23 29.95
C PRO A 164 -13.73 -27.07 30.52
N ILE A 165 -13.08 -26.25 29.69
CA ILE A 165 -12.48 -24.97 30.12
C ILE A 165 -12.83 -23.89 29.08
N GLY A 166 -13.95 -23.20 29.33
CA GLY A 166 -14.22 -21.82 28.92
C GLY A 166 -13.91 -21.44 27.48
N ASN A 167 -14.66 -21.99 26.52
CA ASN A 167 -14.65 -21.51 25.14
C ASN A 167 -15.31 -20.12 25.05
N ARG A 168 -14.60 -19.06 25.44
CA ARG A 168 -14.89 -17.71 24.98
C ARG A 168 -14.51 -17.65 23.50
N SER A 169 -15.42 -18.05 22.62
CA SER A 169 -15.27 -17.85 21.19
C SER A 169 -15.25 -16.34 20.91
N TYR A 170 -14.05 -15.76 20.88
CA TYR A 170 -13.85 -14.36 20.52
C TYR A 170 -14.30 -14.18 19.06
N HIS A 171 -15.41 -13.47 18.86
CA HIS A 171 -15.84 -13.04 17.52
C HIS A 171 -14.85 -12.00 17.00
N VAL A 172 -13.90 -12.46 16.18
CA VAL A 172 -12.88 -11.60 15.57
C VAL A 172 -13.31 -11.25 14.15
N VAL A 173 -13.36 -9.95 13.87
CA VAL A 173 -13.52 -9.40 12.52
C VAL A 173 -12.33 -9.86 11.67
N ARG A 174 -12.60 -10.40 10.48
CA ARG A 174 -11.59 -10.89 9.52
C ARG A 174 -11.45 -9.93 8.34
N PRO A 175 -10.74 -8.80 8.50
CA PRO A 175 -10.73 -7.72 7.52
C PRO A 175 -10.05 -8.10 6.20
N LEU A 176 -9.24 -9.16 6.19
CA LEU A 176 -8.51 -9.61 5.02
C LEU A 176 -9.31 -10.56 4.12
N GLN A 177 -10.54 -10.92 4.44
CA GLN A 177 -11.33 -11.79 3.55
C GLN A 177 -11.67 -11.11 2.22
N HIS A 178 -11.49 -11.86 1.12
CA HIS A 178 -11.95 -11.46 -0.20
C HIS A 178 -13.47 -11.42 -0.29
N ASP A 179 -13.98 -10.62 -1.24
CA ASP A 179 -15.40 -10.55 -1.60
C ASP A 179 -16.33 -10.09 -0.47
N LYS A 180 -15.75 -9.54 0.60
CA LYS A 180 -16.49 -8.94 1.71
C LYS A 180 -16.72 -7.45 1.57
N TRP A 181 -16.15 -6.84 0.54
CA TRP A 181 -16.40 -5.46 0.16
C TRP A 181 -17.14 -5.42 -1.16
N SER A 182 -18.14 -4.57 -1.26
CA SER A 182 -18.87 -4.33 -2.49
C SER A 182 -19.15 -2.85 -2.66
N LYS A 183 -19.30 -2.42 -3.91
CA LYS A 183 -19.62 -1.03 -4.24
C LYS A 183 -21.12 -0.80 -4.12
N GLY A 184 -21.51 0.12 -3.25
CA GLY A 184 -22.88 0.59 -3.09
C GLY A 184 -23.35 1.44 -4.29
N LYS A 185 -24.67 1.61 -4.40
CA LYS A 185 -25.29 2.41 -5.48
C LYS A 185 -24.88 3.88 -5.43
N ASP A 186 -24.57 4.37 -4.25
CA ASP A 186 -24.12 5.72 -3.96
C ASP A 186 -22.61 5.91 -4.17
N GLY A 187 -21.88 4.86 -4.56
CA GLY A 187 -20.42 4.88 -4.77
C GLY A 187 -19.60 4.62 -3.52
N PHE A 188 -20.21 4.54 -2.33
CA PHE A 188 -19.52 4.12 -1.10
C PHE A 188 -19.30 2.61 -1.07
N LEU A 189 -18.22 2.18 -0.44
CA LEU A 189 -17.96 0.77 -0.21
C LEU A 189 -18.69 0.30 1.04
N VAL A 190 -19.33 -0.85 0.91
CA VAL A 190 -20.11 -1.51 1.96
C VAL A 190 -19.45 -2.86 2.26
N SER A 191 -19.49 -3.27 3.52
CA SER A 191 -18.96 -4.55 3.96
C SER A 191 -19.91 -5.25 4.92
N ASN A 192 -20.01 -6.57 4.80
CA ASN A 192 -20.79 -7.42 5.69
C ASN A 192 -19.95 -8.04 6.83
N ILE A 193 -18.66 -7.71 6.93
CA ILE A 193 -17.79 -8.22 8.02
C ILE A 193 -18.18 -7.58 9.37
N TRP A 194 -18.76 -6.37 9.34
CA TRP A 194 -19.29 -5.65 10.50
C TRP A 194 -20.79 -5.90 10.61
N GLY A 195 -21.20 -6.97 11.31
CA GLY A 195 -22.62 -7.21 11.57
C GLY A 195 -23.11 -8.65 11.64
N ALA A 196 -22.36 -9.56 12.28
CA ALA A 196 -22.93 -10.83 12.72
C ALA A 196 -22.67 -11.05 14.21
N GLU A 197 -23.05 -10.08 15.04
CA GLU A 197 -23.49 -10.43 16.39
C GLU A 197 -24.88 -11.06 16.23
N PHE A 198 -25.07 -12.28 16.77
CA PHE A 198 -26.32 -13.02 16.67
C PHE A 198 -27.52 -12.12 17.06
N GLY A 199 -28.37 -11.78 16.09
CA GLY A 199 -29.68 -11.15 16.34
C GLY A 199 -29.89 -9.71 15.86
N CYS A 200 -28.91 -9.01 15.27
CA CYS A 200 -29.12 -7.65 14.75
C CYS A 200 -28.86 -7.55 13.23
N PRO A 201 -29.90 -7.36 12.39
CA PRO A 201 -29.76 -7.33 10.92
C PRO A 201 -29.26 -5.99 10.34
N ILE A 202 -28.77 -5.06 11.17
CA ILE A 202 -28.34 -3.73 10.72
C ILE A 202 -26.83 -3.77 10.42
N PRO A 203 -26.40 -3.55 9.17
CA PRO A 203 -24.98 -3.44 8.83
C PRO A 203 -24.36 -2.28 9.61
N THR A 204 -23.27 -2.54 10.32
CA THR A 204 -22.54 -1.49 11.05
C THR A 204 -21.45 -0.91 10.17
N SER A 205 -21.23 0.40 10.28
CA SER A 205 -20.17 1.09 9.55
C SER A 205 -18.80 0.54 9.98
N PRO A 206 -17.91 0.27 9.03
CA PRO A 206 -16.61 -0.30 9.32
C PRO A 206 -15.78 0.67 10.16
N THR A 207 -15.07 0.14 11.15
CA THR A 207 -14.22 0.91 12.07
C THR A 207 -12.78 0.43 12.09
N ILE A 208 -11.84 1.38 12.17
CA ILE A 208 -10.39 1.17 12.23
C ILE A 208 -9.80 1.82 13.48
N TRP A 209 -8.61 1.38 13.91
CA TRP A 209 -7.80 2.05 14.94
C TRP A 209 -6.65 2.77 14.27
N LEU A 210 -6.46 4.05 14.60
CA LEU A 210 -5.26 4.78 14.19
C LEU A 210 -4.20 4.69 15.29
N LYS A 211 -2.97 4.33 14.90
CA LYS A 211 -1.86 4.15 15.84
C LYS A 211 -1.44 5.49 16.44
N GLN A 212 -1.39 6.55 15.62
CA GLN A 212 -0.89 7.85 16.08
C GLN A 212 -1.83 8.53 17.08
N THR A 213 -3.13 8.52 16.81
CA THR A 213 -4.11 9.18 17.68
C THR A 213 -4.63 8.27 18.78
N GLU A 214 -4.35 6.96 18.70
CA GLU A 214 -4.91 5.95 19.60
C GLU A 214 -6.45 6.02 19.69
N GLU A 215 -7.10 6.39 18.59
CA GLU A 215 -8.54 6.57 18.51
C GLU A 215 -9.19 5.63 17.51
N ARG A 216 -10.47 5.33 17.77
CA ARG A 216 -11.33 4.58 16.84
C ARG A 216 -11.92 5.53 15.81
N MET A 217 -11.81 5.16 14.54
CA MET A 217 -12.34 5.91 13.41
C MET A 217 -13.35 5.08 12.63
N TYR A 218 -14.44 5.70 12.18
CA TYR A 218 -15.27 5.17 11.10
C TYR A 218 -14.52 5.28 9.77
N LEU A 219 -14.61 4.23 8.95
CA LEU A 219 -14.00 4.15 7.63
C LEU A 219 -15.05 4.39 6.55
N CYS A 220 -15.02 5.54 5.90
CA CYS A 220 -15.88 5.87 4.77
C CYS A 220 -15.07 5.84 3.48
N ALA A 221 -15.06 4.70 2.78
CA ALA A 221 -14.41 4.57 1.49
C ALA A 221 -15.40 4.83 0.35
N TYR A 222 -15.06 5.73 -0.56
CA TYR A 222 -15.83 6.12 -1.73
C TYR A 222 -15.02 5.87 -3.01
N GLN A 223 -15.68 5.37 -4.05
CA GLN A 223 -15.03 5.07 -5.32
C GLN A 223 -15.74 5.74 -6.50
N LEU A 224 -14.95 6.44 -7.31
CA LEU A 224 -15.35 7.01 -8.58
C LEU A 224 -14.34 6.66 -9.67
N ARG A 225 -14.71 5.78 -10.60
CA ARG A 225 -13.81 5.26 -11.65
C ARG A 225 -12.50 4.76 -11.04
N SER A 226 -11.38 5.40 -11.35
CA SER A 226 -10.03 5.08 -10.83
C SER A 226 -9.70 5.77 -9.50
N LEU A 227 -10.52 6.73 -9.06
CA LEU A 227 -10.31 7.46 -7.81
C LEU A 227 -10.95 6.70 -6.63
N THR A 228 -10.17 6.50 -5.57
CA THR A 228 -10.66 6.01 -4.28
C THR A 228 -10.37 7.06 -3.22
N VAL A 229 -11.41 7.55 -2.55
CA VAL A 229 -11.31 8.52 -1.46
C VAL A 229 -11.74 7.83 -0.19
N ILE A 230 -10.86 7.83 0.82
CA ILE A 230 -11.14 7.30 2.14
C ILE A 230 -11.19 8.46 3.12
N LEU A 231 -12.31 8.60 3.81
CA LEU A 231 -12.49 9.55 4.91
C LEU A 231 -12.60 8.78 6.23
N LEU A 232 -11.90 9.28 7.23
CA LEU A 232 -11.84 8.73 8.59
C LEU A 232 -12.39 9.74 9.58
N ILE A 233 -13.42 9.32 10.31
CA ILE A 233 -14.15 10.19 11.23
C ILE A 233 -14.08 9.58 12.63
N PRO A 234 -13.65 10.33 13.67
CA PRO A 234 -13.61 9.82 15.03
C PRO A 234 -14.96 9.29 15.49
N VAL A 235 -14.99 8.09 16.07
CA VAL A 235 -16.24 7.51 16.58
C VAL A 235 -16.83 8.37 17.70
N SER A 236 -15.98 9.00 18.50
CA SER A 236 -16.35 9.92 19.58
C SER A 236 -17.05 11.20 19.10
N SER A 237 -16.87 11.59 17.83
CA SER A 237 -17.39 12.86 17.33
C SER A 237 -18.77 12.73 16.66
N VAL A 238 -19.28 11.51 16.50
CA VAL A 238 -20.57 11.24 15.84
C VAL A 238 -21.63 10.95 16.90
N LEU A 239 -22.39 11.97 17.27
CA LEU A 239 -23.39 11.92 18.36
C LEU A 239 -24.47 10.85 18.14
N ASP A 240 -24.90 10.62 16.88
CA ASP A 240 -25.98 9.71 16.52
C ASP A 240 -25.49 8.38 15.89
N GLY A 241 -24.22 8.01 16.10
CA GLY A 241 -23.63 6.77 15.59
C GLY A 241 -23.81 6.59 14.06
N GLU A 242 -24.48 5.52 13.64
CA GLU A 242 -24.72 5.19 12.22
C GLU A 242 -25.52 6.27 11.48
N GLN A 243 -26.50 6.90 12.14
CA GLN A 243 -27.31 7.95 11.50
C GLN A 243 -26.45 9.19 11.21
N GLY A 244 -25.53 9.52 12.11
CA GLY A 244 -24.57 10.60 11.89
C GLY A 244 -23.62 10.29 10.72
N ILE A 245 -23.16 9.05 10.59
CA ILE A 245 -22.35 8.63 9.43
C ILE A 245 -23.13 8.71 8.11
N ALA A 246 -24.41 8.31 8.10
CA ALA A 246 -25.26 8.45 6.93
C ALA A 246 -25.43 9.93 6.51
N MET A 247 -25.55 10.85 7.48
CA MET A 247 -25.59 12.29 7.20
C MET A 247 -24.29 12.80 6.60
N VAL A 248 -23.13 12.38 7.12
CA VAL A 248 -21.82 12.77 6.55
C VAL A 248 -21.66 12.24 5.13
N LYS A 249 -22.03 10.97 4.86
CA LYS A 249 -22.02 10.40 3.51
C LYS A 249 -22.87 11.23 2.55
N ARG A 250 -24.06 11.66 2.97
CA ARG A 250 -24.92 12.55 2.17
C ARG A 250 -24.26 13.89 1.90
N GLN A 251 -23.66 14.53 2.91
CA GLN A 251 -22.95 15.80 2.73
C GLN A 251 -21.76 15.69 1.76
N ILE A 252 -21.05 14.57 1.76
CA ILE A 252 -19.97 14.31 0.80
C ILE A 252 -20.52 14.23 -0.62
N LEU A 253 -21.64 13.52 -0.82
CA LEU A 253 -22.27 13.42 -2.14
C LEU A 253 -22.77 14.77 -2.64
N GLU A 254 -23.34 15.60 -1.77
CA GLU A 254 -23.87 16.92 -2.12
C GLU A 254 -22.76 17.94 -2.40
N ASN A 255 -21.70 17.96 -1.58
CA ASN A 255 -20.71 19.04 -1.60
C ASN A 255 -19.39 18.69 -2.29
N ALA A 256 -19.00 17.40 -2.30
CA ALA A 256 -17.68 16.97 -2.78
C ALA A 256 -17.73 16.20 -4.11
N SER A 257 -18.89 15.63 -4.50
CA SER A 257 -19.00 14.75 -5.68
C SER A 257 -18.49 15.38 -6.98
N LEU A 258 -18.91 16.63 -7.27
CA LEU A 258 -18.47 17.35 -8.46
C LEU A 258 -16.95 17.58 -8.44
N LYS A 259 -16.39 17.88 -7.26
CA LYS A 259 -14.94 18.10 -7.11
C LYS A 259 -14.16 16.80 -7.25
N MET A 260 -14.66 15.69 -6.71
CA MET A 260 -14.10 14.37 -6.93
C MET A 260 -14.08 13.99 -8.41
N PHE A 261 -15.14 14.31 -9.15
CA PHE A 261 -15.20 14.09 -10.60
C PHE A 261 -14.11 14.86 -11.35
N TRP A 262 -13.95 16.15 -11.07
CA TRP A 262 -12.91 16.96 -11.71
C TRP A 262 -11.49 16.52 -11.34
N VAL A 263 -11.27 16.16 -10.07
CA VAL A 263 -9.99 15.59 -9.64
C VAL A 263 -9.70 14.28 -10.37
N GLU A 264 -10.65 13.36 -10.44
CA GLU A 264 -10.49 12.10 -11.18
C GLU A 264 -10.15 12.36 -12.65
N GLU A 265 -10.88 13.25 -13.31
CA GLU A 265 -10.64 13.57 -14.71
C GLU A 265 -9.25 14.18 -14.94
N LYS A 266 -8.85 15.13 -14.08
CA LYS A 266 -7.55 15.80 -14.19
C LYS A 266 -6.39 14.85 -13.93
N LEU A 267 -6.53 13.96 -12.94
CA LEU A 267 -5.55 12.90 -12.69
C LEU A 267 -5.49 11.91 -13.86
N SER A 268 -6.63 11.50 -14.40
CA SER A 268 -6.70 10.61 -15.57
C SER A 268 -6.05 11.22 -16.81
N ARG A 269 -6.23 12.52 -17.07
CA ARG A 269 -5.55 13.22 -18.19
C ARG A 269 -4.05 13.36 -17.98
N GLY A 270 -3.61 13.56 -16.74
CA GLY A 270 -2.19 13.66 -16.37
C GLY A 270 -1.50 12.30 -16.18
N TRP A 271 -2.25 11.20 -16.19
CA TRP A 271 -1.72 9.87 -15.94
C TRP A 271 -0.94 9.36 -17.15
N GLY A 272 0.39 9.29 -17.01
CA GLY A 272 1.30 8.77 -18.04
C GLY A 272 1.26 7.25 -18.25
N GLY A 273 0.26 6.56 -17.69
CA GLY A 273 0.14 5.10 -17.77
C GLY A 273 1.15 4.35 -16.89
N GLU A 274 1.25 3.04 -17.11
CA GLU A 274 2.16 2.14 -16.39
C GLU A 274 3.64 2.55 -16.49
N ASN A 275 4.00 3.34 -17.51
CA ASN A 275 5.35 3.83 -17.75
C ASN A 275 5.60 5.27 -17.26
N ALA A 276 4.68 5.87 -16.49
CA ALA A 276 4.78 7.28 -16.06
C ALA A 276 6.10 7.63 -15.35
N TYR A 277 6.73 6.67 -14.68
CA TYR A 277 7.99 6.86 -13.94
C TYR A 277 9.23 6.36 -14.68
N HIS A 278 9.10 5.99 -15.95
CA HIS A 278 10.23 5.58 -16.76
C HIS A 278 11.12 6.78 -17.08
N VAL A 279 12.40 6.67 -16.73
CA VAL A 279 13.45 7.59 -17.18
C VAL A 279 14.35 6.82 -18.15
N SER A 280 14.51 7.36 -19.36
CA SER A 280 15.35 6.72 -20.37
C SER A 280 16.81 6.69 -19.92
N GLY A 281 17.49 5.57 -20.16
CA GLY A 281 18.91 5.41 -19.86
C GLY A 281 19.25 4.96 -18.43
N CYS A 282 18.29 4.95 -17.49
CA CYS A 282 18.54 4.47 -16.13
C CYS A 282 17.37 3.63 -15.59
N ARG A 283 17.67 2.86 -14.54
CA ARG A 283 16.68 2.31 -13.62
C ARG A 283 16.98 2.83 -12.24
N TYR A 284 15.96 3.13 -11.46
CA TYR A 284 16.14 3.77 -10.18
C TYR A 284 15.08 3.36 -9.16
N LEU A 285 15.42 3.59 -7.91
CA LEU A 285 14.52 3.60 -6.77
C LEU A 285 14.87 4.79 -5.88
N LEU A 286 13.90 5.66 -5.67
CA LEU A 286 13.90 6.76 -4.72
C LEU A 286 13.11 6.37 -3.49
N VAL A 287 13.68 6.59 -2.31
CA VAL A 287 13.03 6.36 -1.02
C VAL A 287 13.13 7.64 -0.20
N ASP A 288 12.00 8.07 0.36
CA ASP A 288 11.89 9.11 1.37
C ASP A 288 11.51 8.41 2.68
N GLY A 289 12.51 8.17 3.53
CA GLY A 289 12.35 7.44 4.79
C GLY A 289 11.49 8.19 5.79
N ASP A 290 11.58 9.52 5.83
CA ASP A 290 10.81 10.35 6.76
C ASP A 290 9.30 10.25 6.50
N ARG A 291 8.92 10.11 5.22
CA ARG A 291 7.51 10.03 4.80
C ARG A 291 7.04 8.62 4.50
N ASN A 292 7.92 7.61 4.57
CA ASN A 292 7.68 6.26 4.08
C ASN A 292 7.14 6.24 2.64
N ILE A 293 7.70 7.06 1.75
CA ILE A 293 7.28 7.14 0.34
C ILE A 293 8.39 6.59 -0.53
N SER A 294 8.02 5.88 -1.60
CA SER A 294 8.98 5.45 -2.60
C SER A 294 8.50 5.68 -4.02
N ARG A 295 9.47 5.79 -4.94
CA ARG A 295 9.23 5.87 -6.37
C ARG A 295 10.28 5.03 -7.10
N ALA A 296 9.83 4.10 -7.91
CA ALA A 296 10.70 3.22 -8.67
C ALA A 296 10.47 3.35 -10.17
N SER A 297 11.47 2.93 -10.95
CA SER A 297 11.27 2.58 -12.35
C SER A 297 10.19 1.51 -12.50
N PRO A 298 9.36 1.55 -13.57
CA PRO A 298 8.30 0.56 -13.78
C PRO A 298 8.85 -0.88 -13.80
N PRO A 299 8.15 -1.87 -13.22
CA PRO A 299 8.65 -3.25 -13.14
C PRO A 299 9.07 -3.84 -14.49
N GLY A 300 8.28 -3.62 -15.55
CA GLY A 300 8.61 -4.07 -16.90
C GLY A 300 9.87 -3.43 -17.51
N LYS A 301 10.33 -2.30 -16.96
CA LYS A 301 11.62 -1.67 -17.29
C LYS A 301 12.74 -2.22 -16.42
N VAL A 302 12.48 -2.53 -15.15
CA VAL A 302 13.47 -3.16 -14.26
C VAL A 302 13.84 -4.56 -14.75
N THR A 303 12.89 -5.31 -15.30
CA THR A 303 13.14 -6.65 -15.87
C THR A 303 14.05 -6.64 -17.09
N THR A 304 14.33 -5.49 -17.70
CA THR A 304 15.28 -5.38 -18.82
C THR A 304 16.73 -5.35 -18.37
N LEU A 305 16.99 -5.20 -17.05
CA LEU A 305 18.35 -5.24 -16.51
C LEU A 305 18.95 -6.64 -16.68
N THR A 306 20.24 -6.69 -16.96
CA THR A 306 20.97 -7.95 -17.01
C THR A 306 21.04 -8.61 -15.63
N LYS A 307 21.14 -9.94 -15.60
CA LYS A 307 21.27 -10.71 -14.36
C LYS A 307 22.46 -10.22 -13.51
N ASP A 308 23.58 -9.90 -14.15
CA ASP A 308 24.78 -9.42 -13.47
C ASP A 308 24.54 -8.05 -12.80
N SER A 309 23.85 -7.12 -13.47
CA SER A 309 23.46 -5.83 -12.88
C SER A 309 22.53 -6.04 -11.68
N LEU A 310 21.55 -6.93 -11.76
CA LEU A 310 20.65 -7.18 -10.64
C LEU A 310 21.36 -7.82 -9.43
N ILE A 311 22.32 -8.72 -9.67
CA ILE A 311 23.16 -9.28 -8.59
C ILE A 311 24.02 -8.19 -7.95
N ALA A 312 24.66 -7.34 -8.77
CA ALA A 312 25.44 -6.22 -8.26
C ALA A 312 24.57 -5.23 -7.46
N LEU A 313 23.31 -5.05 -7.86
CA LEU A 313 22.36 -4.19 -7.15
C LEU A 313 21.99 -4.78 -5.78
N SER A 314 21.78 -6.09 -5.70
CA SER A 314 21.58 -6.78 -4.42
C SER A 314 22.76 -6.56 -3.48
N LYS A 315 24.00 -6.66 -4.00
CA LYS A 315 25.21 -6.37 -3.21
C LYS A 315 25.30 -4.91 -2.77
N LEU A 316 24.94 -3.97 -3.66
CA LEU A 316 24.89 -2.55 -3.33
C LEU A 316 23.92 -2.30 -2.16
N ARG A 317 22.74 -2.95 -2.19
CA ARG A 317 21.76 -2.89 -1.11
C ARG A 317 22.32 -3.44 0.21
N GLU A 318 22.96 -4.60 0.17
CA GLU A 318 23.59 -5.21 1.34
C GLU A 318 24.67 -4.30 1.96
N GLU A 319 25.48 -3.64 1.14
CA GLU A 319 26.51 -2.69 1.60
C GLU A 319 25.88 -1.48 2.30
N VAL A 320 24.85 -0.88 1.67
CA VAL A 320 24.12 0.26 2.23
C VAL A 320 23.43 -0.11 3.54
N ASP A 321 22.76 -1.26 3.59
CA ASP A 321 22.08 -1.73 4.81
C ASP A 321 23.08 -2.00 5.94
N SER A 322 24.25 -2.55 5.61
CA SER A 322 25.34 -2.74 6.58
C SER A 322 25.85 -1.42 7.15
N GLU A 323 25.99 -0.39 6.30
CA GLU A 323 26.43 0.93 6.74
C GLU A 323 25.36 1.64 7.58
N LYS A 324 24.07 1.50 7.24
CA LYS A 324 22.96 1.99 8.08
C LYS A 324 22.97 1.36 9.46
N ILE A 325 23.16 0.03 9.55
CA ILE A 325 23.23 -0.67 10.84
C ILE A 325 24.43 -0.16 11.65
N ARG A 326 25.58 0.06 11.00
CA ARG A 326 26.76 0.64 11.63
C ARG A 326 26.50 2.05 12.15
N ALA A 327 25.83 2.90 11.35
CA ALA A 327 25.46 4.25 11.73
C ALA A 327 24.51 4.28 12.94
N ILE A 328 23.55 3.35 13.03
CA ILE A 328 22.66 3.21 14.20
C ILE A 328 23.44 2.82 15.47
N SER A 329 24.52 2.03 15.31
CA SER A 329 25.38 1.62 16.43
C SER A 329 26.44 2.67 16.83
N GLY A 330 26.67 3.69 15.99
CA GLY A 330 27.58 4.81 16.25
C GLY A 330 26.83 6.08 16.66
N LEU A 331 27.51 6.99 17.36
CA LEU A 331 26.99 8.31 17.76
C LEU A 331 27.02 9.36 16.62
N ASP A 332 27.26 8.91 15.38
CA ASP A 332 27.50 9.78 14.23
C ASP A 332 26.20 9.86 13.40
N HIS A 333 25.35 10.82 13.76
CA HIS A 333 24.12 11.10 13.03
C HIS A 333 24.42 11.99 11.83
N GLU A 334 23.98 11.54 10.64
CA GLU A 334 24.02 12.27 9.37
C GLU A 334 25.39 12.42 8.69
N LYS A 335 25.91 11.33 8.14
CA LYS A 335 26.84 11.41 7.00
C LYS A 335 26.11 11.09 5.72
N ASP A 336 26.28 11.96 4.73
CA ASP A 336 25.95 11.63 3.35
C ASP A 336 26.80 10.43 2.94
N LEU A 337 26.14 9.39 2.41
CA LEU A 337 26.78 8.16 2.00
C LEU A 337 26.60 8.00 0.50
N GLU A 338 27.70 7.75 -0.20
CA GLU A 338 27.68 7.32 -1.59
C GLU A 338 28.44 6.01 -1.75
N VAL A 339 27.77 5.02 -2.35
CA VAL A 339 28.37 3.73 -2.70
C VAL A 339 28.22 3.53 -4.20
N CYS A 340 29.35 3.31 -4.88
CA CYS A 340 29.41 3.11 -6.32
C CYS A 340 30.05 1.74 -6.63
N ILE A 341 29.31 0.88 -7.33
CA ILE A 341 29.79 -0.42 -7.80
C ILE A 341 29.85 -0.41 -9.32
N ARG A 342 31.03 -0.72 -9.87
CA ARG A 342 31.18 -1.06 -11.27
C ARG A 342 30.89 -2.54 -11.48
N ALA A 343 29.91 -2.85 -12.31
CA ALA A 343 29.55 -4.20 -12.69
C ALA A 343 30.05 -4.55 -14.11
N LYS A 344 29.84 -5.81 -14.50
CA LYS A 344 30.12 -6.29 -15.86
C LYS A 344 29.29 -5.51 -16.89
N ASN A 345 29.67 -5.60 -18.17
CA ASN A 345 28.97 -4.96 -19.29
C ASN A 345 28.88 -3.43 -19.18
N ASN A 346 29.89 -2.79 -18.59
CA ASN A 346 29.97 -1.35 -18.40
C ASN A 346 28.72 -0.78 -17.70
N ALA A 347 28.28 -1.46 -16.63
CA ALA A 347 27.19 -0.99 -15.81
C ALA A 347 27.71 -0.32 -14.53
N TRP A 348 27.11 0.81 -14.18
CA TRP A 348 27.32 1.50 -12.92
C TRP A 348 26.10 1.36 -12.03
N LEU A 349 26.33 1.04 -10.77
CA LEU A 349 25.32 0.98 -9.75
C LEU A 349 25.69 1.93 -8.62
N ILE A 350 24.78 2.82 -8.29
CA ILE A 350 25.05 3.96 -7.41
C ILE A 350 23.95 3.99 -6.36
N ALA A 351 24.34 4.08 -5.10
CA ALA A 351 23.45 4.41 -4.00
C ALA A 351 23.92 5.72 -3.38
N ARG A 352 23.03 6.69 -3.22
CA ARG A 352 23.28 7.95 -2.53
C ARG A 352 22.25 8.16 -1.44
N LEU A 353 22.70 8.38 -0.21
CA LEU A 353 21.86 8.62 0.95
C LEU A 353 22.16 10.02 1.46
N THR A 354 21.12 10.83 1.60
CA THR A 354 21.21 12.24 2.01
C THR A 354 19.98 12.58 2.84
N ARG A 355 20.18 13.02 4.10
CA ARG A 355 19.12 13.56 4.99
C ARG A 355 17.82 12.73 4.98
N GLY A 356 17.93 11.44 5.30
CA GLY A 356 16.77 10.52 5.37
C GLY A 356 16.19 10.07 4.03
N LYS A 357 16.79 10.48 2.90
CA LYS A 357 16.41 10.05 1.55
C LYS A 357 17.47 9.15 0.94
N GLU A 358 17.02 8.26 0.06
CA GLU A 358 17.88 7.27 -0.59
C GLU A 358 17.58 7.24 -2.09
N LEU A 359 18.62 7.23 -2.90
CA LEU A 359 18.56 7.02 -4.33
C LEU A 359 19.43 5.83 -4.70
N TYR A 360 18.81 4.82 -5.30
CA TYR A 360 19.50 3.72 -5.95
C TYR A 360 19.35 3.89 -7.46
N MET A 361 20.44 3.80 -8.21
CA MET A 361 20.43 3.97 -9.66
C MET A 361 21.29 2.90 -10.33
N VAL A 362 20.80 2.38 -11.45
CA VAL A 362 21.48 1.44 -12.33
C VAL A 362 21.57 2.05 -13.73
N LEU A 363 22.80 2.17 -14.23
CA LEU A 363 23.14 2.69 -15.55
C LEU A 363 23.83 1.58 -16.35
N GLU A 364 23.12 0.91 -17.24
CA GLU A 364 23.72 -0.11 -18.12
C GLU A 364 24.26 0.50 -19.40
N LYS A 365 25.34 -0.09 -19.95
CA LYS A 365 26.04 0.41 -21.16
C LYS A 365 26.53 1.86 -20.99
N ALA A 366 26.85 2.24 -19.76
CA ALA A 366 27.38 3.54 -19.43
C ALA A 366 28.87 3.63 -19.82
N ASN A 367 29.40 4.86 -19.88
CA ASN A 367 30.82 5.05 -20.18
C ASN A 367 31.71 4.49 -19.06
N GLU A 368 32.99 4.26 -19.34
CA GLU A 368 33.92 3.63 -18.40
C GLU A 368 34.27 4.49 -17.18
N THR A 369 33.87 5.76 -17.15
CA THR A 369 34.29 6.69 -16.10
C THR A 369 33.21 6.88 -15.04
N LEU A 370 33.63 6.90 -13.78
CA LEU A 370 32.77 7.26 -12.65
C LEU A 370 32.21 8.68 -12.80
N LEU A 371 32.94 9.57 -13.47
CA LEU A 371 32.49 10.95 -13.75
C LEU A 371 31.19 10.98 -14.57
N TYR A 372 31.03 10.09 -15.55
CA TYR A 372 29.79 9.99 -16.32
C TYR A 372 28.62 9.52 -15.44
N ALA A 373 28.88 8.54 -14.59
CA ALA A 373 27.90 8.04 -13.62
C ALA A 373 27.46 9.14 -12.64
N SER A 374 28.40 9.91 -12.10
CA SER A 374 28.12 11.05 -11.23
C SER A 374 27.29 12.13 -11.92
N ASP A 375 27.68 12.56 -13.13
CA ASP A 375 26.93 13.55 -13.92
C ASP A 375 25.50 13.09 -14.24
N ALA A 376 25.29 11.79 -14.49
CA ALA A 376 23.96 11.23 -14.68
C ALA A 376 23.10 11.31 -13.40
N VAL A 377 23.69 11.08 -12.23
CA VAL A 377 23.02 11.21 -10.93
C VAL A 377 22.67 12.67 -10.64
N GLU A 378 23.60 13.61 -10.88
CA GLU A 378 23.36 15.06 -10.72
C GLU A 378 22.20 15.54 -11.59
N LYS A 379 22.24 15.24 -12.89
CA LYS A 379 21.15 15.60 -13.83
C LYS A 379 19.81 14.99 -13.45
N PHE A 380 19.82 13.78 -12.91
CA PHE A 380 18.61 13.13 -12.42
C PHE A 380 18.09 13.81 -11.15
N SER A 381 18.98 14.09 -10.20
CA SER A 381 18.70 14.78 -8.94
C SER A 381 18.06 16.13 -9.18
N ASP A 382 18.66 16.97 -10.02
CA ASP A 382 18.17 18.30 -10.34
C ASP A 382 16.77 18.25 -10.97
N ARG A 383 16.57 17.33 -11.92
CA ARG A 383 15.35 17.26 -12.71
C ARG A 383 14.18 16.62 -11.96
N TYR A 384 14.44 15.59 -11.14
CA TYR A 384 13.39 14.74 -10.58
C TYR A 384 13.33 14.76 -9.05
N CYS A 385 14.37 15.28 -8.39
CA CYS A 385 14.51 15.29 -6.94
C CYS A 385 14.76 16.70 -6.38
N ASN A 386 14.64 17.75 -7.19
CA ASN A 386 14.91 19.15 -6.81
C ASN A 386 16.32 19.34 -6.22
N GLY A 387 17.31 18.62 -6.74
CA GLY A 387 18.70 18.70 -6.27
C GLY A 387 18.96 18.01 -4.93
N ALA A 388 18.02 17.21 -4.40
CA ALA A 388 18.14 16.61 -3.05
C ALA A 388 19.33 15.65 -2.89
N PHE A 389 19.90 15.17 -3.99
CA PHE A 389 21.05 14.29 -4.01
C PHE A 389 22.27 14.95 -4.63
N SER A 390 22.22 16.23 -4.99
CA SER A 390 23.33 16.89 -5.67
C SER A 390 24.44 17.19 -4.67
N LEU A 391 25.70 16.89 -5.03
CA LEU A 391 26.86 17.26 -4.21
C LEU A 391 27.13 18.75 -4.42
N GLU A 392 27.23 19.53 -3.33
CA GLU A 392 27.53 20.99 -3.38
C GLU A 392 28.79 21.33 -4.18
#